data_AF-A0A1H6UTF1-F1
#
_entry.id   AF-A0A1H6UTF1-F1
#
_cell.length_a   1.000
_cell.length_b   1.000
_cell.length_c   1.000
_cell.angle_alpha   90.00
_cell.angle_beta   90.00
_cell.angle_gamma   90.00
#
_symmetry.space_group_name_H-M   'P 1'
#
loop_
_entity.id
_entity.type
_entity.pdbx_description
1 polymer ?
#
loop_
_entity_poly.entity_id
_entity_poly.type
_entity_poly.pdbx_seq_one_letter_code
_entity_poly.pdbx_strand_id
1 'polypeptide(L)' 'MSDDPTRPRLRRPLLWCGLAVALLGIVFNLGLFFVPLDVWLEDPGLVPMPEVLVGWWALTVGLVMMVWSQLGRARR' A
#
# COMPACT_ATOMS: atom_id res chain seq x y z
N MET A 1 -17.89 14.17 31.87
CA MET A 1 -16.89 13.93 30.81
C MET A 1 -17.68 13.71 29.52
N SER A 2 -18.00 14.79 28.80
CA SER A 2 -18.87 14.74 27.62
C SER A 2 -18.09 14.23 26.42
N ASP A 3 -18.40 13.02 25.97
CA ASP A 3 -17.99 12.51 24.68
C ASP A 3 -18.59 13.39 23.58
N ASP A 4 -17.77 14.24 22.99
CA ASP A 4 -18.10 15.01 21.78
C ASP A 4 -18.21 14.02 20.59
N PRO A 5 -19.41 13.80 20.03
CA PRO A 5 -19.66 12.76 19.03
C PRO A 5 -19.06 13.05 17.65
N THR A 6 -18.45 14.23 17.46
CA THR A 6 -18.00 14.71 16.15
C THR A 6 -16.52 14.45 15.82
N ARG A 7 -15.73 13.88 16.75
CA ARG A 7 -14.30 13.62 16.49
C ARG A 7 -14.11 12.34 15.66
N PRO A 8 -13.46 12.40 14.49
CA PRO A 8 -13.34 11.26 13.59
C PRO A 8 -12.48 10.17 14.23
N ARG A 9 -13.14 9.12 14.74
CA ARG A 9 -12.53 7.85 15.19
C ARG A 9 -11.89 7.04 14.05
N LEU A 10 -11.96 7.55 12.82
CA LEU A 10 -11.47 6.92 11.57
C LEU A 10 -9.96 6.65 11.52
N ARG A 11 -9.17 7.09 12.50
CA ARG A 11 -7.70 6.97 12.48
C ARG A 11 -7.17 5.54 12.60
N ARG A 12 -7.74 4.76 13.53
CA ARG A 12 -7.38 3.35 13.73
C ARG A 12 -7.79 2.48 12.54
N PRO A 13 -9.02 2.60 11.99
CA PRO A 13 -9.38 1.86 10.78
C PRO A 13 -8.57 2.31 9.56
N LEU A 14 -8.22 3.60 9.42
CA LEU A 14 -7.38 4.07 8.30
C LEU A 14 -6.00 3.41 8.29
N LEU A 15 -5.40 3.21 9.47
CA LEU A 15 -4.11 2.51 9.57
C LEU A 15 -4.21 1.05 9.15
N TRP A 16 -5.25 0.35 9.61
CA TRP A 16 -5.49 -1.05 9.23
C TRP A 16 -5.83 -1.19 7.74
N CYS A 17 -6.61 -0.27 7.19
CA CYS A 17 -6.85 -0.20 5.75
C CYS A 17 -5.55 0.04 4.97
N GLY A 18 -4.72 1.01 5.40
CA GLY A 18 -3.42 1.27 4.79
C GLY A 18 -2.50 0.04 4.83
N LEU A 19 -2.45 -0.66 5.97
CA LEU A 19 -1.69 -1.91 6.11
C LEU A 19 -2.21 -3.01 5.19
N ALA A 20 -3.53 -3.22 5.12
CA ALA A 20 -4.11 -4.23 4.25
C ALA A 20 -3.83 -3.95 2.77
N VAL A 21 -3.93 -2.69 2.34
CA VAL A 21 -3.63 -2.27 0.97
C VAL A 21 -2.13 -2.40 0.66
N ALA A 22 -1.26 -2.07 1.62
CA ALA A 22 0.19 -2.27 1.48
C ALA A 22 0.55 -3.76 1.31
N LEU A 23 -0.02 -4.62 2.15
CA LEU A 23 0.15 -6.08 2.05
C LEU A 23 -0.35 -6.62 0.71
N LEU A 24 -1.50 -6.13 0.23
CA LEU A 24 -2.02 -6.49 -1.08
C LEU A 24 -1.01 -6.13 -2.19
N GLY A 25 -0.45 -4.93 -2.15
CA GLY A 25 0.60 -4.51 -3.10
C GLY A 25 1.85 -5.39 -3.08
N ILE A 26 2.26 -5.88 -1.90
CA ILE A 26 3.36 -6.84 -1.75
C ILE A 26 3.01 -8.18 -2.42
N VAL A 27 1.80 -8.69 -2.20
CA VAL A 27 1.35 -9.95 -2.82
C VAL A 27 1.28 -9.84 -4.34
N PHE A 28 0.80 -8.72 -4.88
CA PHE A 28 0.81 -8.48 -6.33
C PHE A 28 2.23 -8.48 -6.91
N ASN A 29 3.21 -7.94 -6.17
CA ASN A 29 4.61 -7.94 -6.57
C ASN A 29 5.34 -9.26 -6.32
N LEU A 30 4.74 -10.24 -5.61
CA LEU A 30 5.40 -11.53 -5.38
C LEU A 30 5.68 -12.26 -6.70
N GLY A 31 4.83 -12.04 -7.71
CA GLY A 31 5.01 -12.54 -9.07
C GLY A 31 6.36 -12.17 -9.69
N LEU A 32 6.98 -11.07 -9.26
CA LEU A 32 8.27 -10.63 -9.74
C LEU A 32 9.42 -11.55 -9.37
N PHE A 33 9.32 -12.24 -8.23
CA PHE A 33 10.35 -13.18 -7.80
C PHE A 33 10.37 -14.47 -8.64
N PHE A 34 9.30 -14.73 -9.40
CA PHE A 34 9.20 -15.91 -10.26
C PHE A 34 9.74 -15.68 -11.68
N VAL A 35 10.04 -14.43 -12.05
CA VAL A 35 10.60 -14.09 -13.37
C VAL A 35 12.05 -13.62 -13.19
N PRO A 36 13.06 -14.36 -13.70
CA PRO A 36 14.47 -13.98 -13.61
C PRO A 36 14.73 -12.60 -14.21
N LEU A 37 15.62 -11.82 -13.59
CA LEU A 37 15.94 -10.45 -14.02
C LEU A 37 16.42 -10.39 -15.48
N ASP A 38 17.10 -11.45 -15.94
CA ASP A 38 17.64 -11.56 -17.28
C ASP A 38 16.52 -11.56 -18.35
N VAL A 39 15.40 -12.22 -18.04
CA VAL A 39 14.20 -12.28 -18.90
C VAL A 39 13.53 -10.90 -19.02
N TRP A 40 13.63 -10.05 -17.99
CA TRP A 40 13.08 -8.69 -18.07
C TRP A 40 13.83 -7.81 -19.05
N LEU A 41 15.13 -8.05 -19.22
CA LEU A 41 16.00 -7.28 -20.11
C LEU A 41 15.91 -7.77 -21.55
N GLU A 42 15.74 -9.09 -21.74
CA GLU A 42 15.65 -9.70 -23.06
C GLU A 42 14.25 -9.60 -23.67
N ASP A 43 13.18 -9.84 -22.90
CA ASP A 43 11.80 -9.88 -23.39
C ASP A 43 10.82 -9.16 -22.43
N PRO A 44 10.73 -7.82 -22.50
CA PRO A 44 9.89 -7.03 -21.60
C PRO A 44 8.39 -7.33 -21.72
N GLY A 45 7.94 -7.98 -22.81
CA GLY A 45 6.56 -8.40 -23.01
C GLY A 45 6.13 -9.63 -22.18
N LEU A 46 7.10 -10.37 -21.61
CA LEU A 46 6.83 -11.51 -20.71
C LEU A 46 6.67 -11.07 -19.26
N VAL A 47 7.03 -9.83 -18.93
CA VAL A 47 6.84 -9.27 -17.60
C VAL A 47 5.35 -8.92 -17.44
N PRO A 48 4.67 -9.36 -16.37
CA PRO A 48 3.30 -8.94 -16.06
C PRO A 48 3.31 -7.47 -15.60
N MET A 49 3.59 -6.55 -16.53
CA MET A 49 3.78 -5.13 -16.24
C MET A 49 2.53 -4.44 -15.64
N PRO A 50 1.29 -4.75 -16.05
CA PRO A 50 0.11 -4.15 -15.41
C PRO A 50 -0.01 -4.52 -13.93
N GLU A 51 0.16 -5.80 -13.59
CA GLU A 51 0.02 -6.33 -12.23
C GLU A 51 1.08 -5.73 -11.28
N VAL A 52 2.30 -5.57 -11.79
CA VAL A 52 3.43 -5.00 -11.05
C VAL A 52 3.21 -3.53 -10.76
N LEU A 53 2.77 -2.78 -11.77
CA LEU A 53 2.44 -1.37 -11.60
C LEU A 53 1.32 -1.18 -10.58
N VAL A 54 0.27 -2.01 -10.65
CA VAL A 54 -0.84 -2.03 -9.67
C VAL A 54 -0.32 -2.39 -8.28
N GLY A 55 0.59 -3.36 -8.17
CA GLY A 55 1.23 -3.74 -6.91
C GLY A 55 1.99 -2.58 -6.26
N TRP A 56 2.84 -1.89 -7.02
CA TRP A 56 3.59 -0.72 -6.54
C TRP A 56 2.68 0.45 -6.19
N TRP A 57 1.63 0.68 -6.98
CA TRP A 57 0.62 1.68 -6.69
C TRP A 57 -0.10 1.39 -5.36
N ALA A 58 -0.58 0.16 -5.16
CA ALA A 58 -1.24 -0.26 -3.93
C ALA A 58 -0.30 -0.12 -2.72
N LEU A 59 0.95 -0.57 -2.85
CA LEU A 59 1.96 -0.42 -1.79
C LEU A 59 2.15 1.04 -1.39
N THR A 60 2.30 1.92 -2.38
CA THR A 60 2.49 3.37 -2.17
C THR A 60 1.28 4.01 -1.49
N VAL A 61 0.07 3.72 -1.97
CA VAL A 61 -1.18 4.23 -1.37
C VAL A 61 -1.32 3.75 0.07
N GLY A 62 -1.07 2.47 0.34
CA GLY A 62 -1.13 1.91 1.69
C GLY A 62 -0.17 2.60 2.66
N LEU A 63 1.08 2.81 2.23
CA LEU A 63 2.09 3.55 2.99
C LEU A 63 1.67 5.00 3.26
N VAL A 64 1.17 5.71 2.25
CA VAL A 64 0.68 7.10 2.39
C VAL A 64 -0.45 7.16 3.41
N MET A 65 -1.41 6.23 3.37
CA MET A 65 -2.52 6.18 4.34
C MET A 65 -2.01 5.97 5.77
N MET A 66 -1.04 5.08 5.96
CA MET A 66 -0.42 4.82 7.27
C MET A 66 0.33 6.05 7.78
N VAL A 67 1.16 6.67 6.93
CA VAL A 67 1.92 7.88 7.26
C VAL A 67 0.98 9.04 7.61
N TRP A 68 -0.09 9.24 6.84
CA TRP A 68 -1.09 10.26 7.10
C TRP A 68 -1.81 10.04 8.44
N SER A 69 -2.13 8.77 8.77
CA SER A 69 -2.74 8.41 10.05
C SER A 69 -1.82 8.76 11.23
N GLN A 70 -0.50 8.57 11.08
CA GLN A 70 0.49 8.88 12.11
C GLN A 70 0.86 10.36 12.18
N LEU A 71 0.98 11.08 11.05
CA LEU A 71 1.22 12.53 11.03
C LEU A 71 0.11 13.29 11.76
N GLY A 72 -1.13 12.81 11.66
CA GLY A 72 -2.23 13.33 12.45
C GLY A 72 -2.04 13.18 13.97
N ARG A 73 -1.22 12.23 14.44
CA ARG A 73 -0.90 11.98 15.86
C ARG A 73 0.19 12.92 16.37
N ALA A 74 1.15 13.31 15.52
CA ALA A 74 2.25 14.20 15.90
C ALA A 74 1.85 15.69 15.94
N ARG A 75 0.77 16.08 15.24
CA ARG A 75 0.25 17.46 15.20
C ARG A 75 -0.78 17.81 16.29
N ARG A 76 -1.15 16.87 17.18
CA ARG A 76 -2.10 17.09 18.28
C ARG A 76 -1.42 16.80 19.60
#